data_AF-A0A193FL14-F1
#
_entry.id   AF-A0A193FL14-F1
#
_cell.length_a   1.000
_cell.length_b   1.000
_cell.length_c   1.000
_cell.angle_alpha   90.00
_cell.angle_beta   90.00
_cell.angle_gamma   90.00
#
_symmetry.space_group_name_H-M   'P 1'
#
loop_
_entity.id
_entity.type
_entity.pdbx_description
1 polymer ?
#
loop_
_entity_poly.entity_id
_entity_poly.type
_entity_poly.pdbx_seq_one_letter_code
_entity_poly.pdbx_strand_id
1 'polypeptide(L)'
;MGIAAAVHGQEADRRDARFLEQAAQAGAFEIEASQLALRNAEHDEVKGYARKMIEAHTEMARELKALAKAGNVALPADPSPTQMRILKALQAETGAPFDREYAGDVAIAAHQDAVQLFVDAAEHAVDPEVKAYAQQQLPTLKAHLDAGLALAKTLAASGKASPDESPSSSGAGAPGTVSPASRNAPPTLLPGDKGAPTQ
;
A
#
# COMPACT_ATOMS: atom_id res chain seq x y z
N MET A 1 -40.41 10.47 34.25
CA MET A 1 -39.02 10.56 33.75
C MET A 1 -38.62 9.37 32.83
N GLY A 2 -39.54 8.73 32.09
CA GLY A 2 -39.22 7.48 31.36
C GLY A 2 -38.87 7.61 29.86
N ILE A 3 -39.27 8.69 29.19
CA ILE A 3 -39.11 8.83 27.74
C ILE A 3 -37.73 9.37 27.33
N ALA A 4 -37.10 10.23 28.14
CA ALA A 4 -35.82 10.84 27.81
C ALA A 4 -34.65 9.85 27.83
N ALA A 5 -34.63 8.91 28.78
CA ALA A 5 -33.58 7.90 28.90
C ALA A 5 -33.63 6.86 27.76
N ALA A 6 -34.83 6.46 27.34
CA ALA A 6 -35.02 5.51 26.24
C ALA A 6 -34.62 6.10 24.87
N VAL A 7 -34.90 7.38 24.63
CA VAL A 7 -34.49 8.07 23.39
C VAL A 7 -32.97 8.28 23.35
N HIS A 8 -32.35 8.63 24.49
CA HIS A 8 -30.89 8.74 24.57
C HIS A 8 -30.18 7.40 24.34
N GLY A 9 -30.75 6.28 24.81
CA GLY A 9 -30.24 4.93 24.53
C GLY A 9 -30.32 4.56 23.04
N GLN A 10 -31.46 4.78 22.39
CA GLN A 10 -31.60 4.49 20.95
C GLN A 10 -30.70 5.36 20.06
N GLU A 11 -30.42 6.60 20.47
CA GLU A 11 -29.52 7.48 19.72
C GLU A 11 -28.04 7.07 19.89
N ALA A 12 -27.67 6.64 21.10
CA ALA A 12 -26.36 6.06 21.39
C ALA A 12 -26.11 4.79 20.56
N ASP A 13 -27.04 3.85 20.56
CA ASP A 13 -26.95 2.62 19.76
C ASP A 13 -26.78 2.93 18.27
N ARG A 14 -27.46 3.97 17.77
CA ARG A 14 -27.32 4.42 16.37
C ARG A 14 -25.97 5.05 16.08
N ARG A 15 -25.32 5.73 17.02
CA ARG A 15 -23.98 6.29 16.81
C ARG A 15 -22.93 5.19 16.75
N ASP A 16 -22.97 4.27 17.70
CA ASP A 16 -22.03 3.16 17.75
C ASP A 16 -22.19 2.24 16.53
N ALA A 17 -23.43 1.94 16.12
CA ALA A 17 -23.68 1.19 14.88
C ALA A 17 -23.12 1.89 13.63
N ARG A 18 -23.29 3.21 13.52
CA ARG A 18 -22.72 3.98 12.39
C ARG A 18 -21.20 3.94 12.38
N PHE A 19 -20.55 4.04 13.54
CA PHE A 19 -19.10 3.89 13.63
C PHE A 19 -18.67 2.52 13.11
N LEU A 20 -19.32 1.44 13.55
CA LEU A 20 -19.00 0.09 13.11
C LEU A 20 -19.21 -0.09 11.59
N GLU A 21 -20.29 0.45 11.04
CA GLU A 21 -20.55 0.46 9.59
C GLU A 21 -19.46 1.20 8.81
N GLN A 22 -19.10 2.41 9.24
CA GLN A 22 -18.08 3.25 8.59
C GLN A 22 -16.69 2.63 8.68
N ALA A 23 -16.33 2.06 9.83
CA ALA A 23 -15.08 1.36 10.03
C ALA A 23 -14.97 0.12 9.11
N ALA A 24 -16.08 -0.61 8.91
CA ALA A 24 -16.12 -1.75 8.00
C ALA A 24 -15.89 -1.33 6.55
N GLN A 25 -16.55 -0.26 6.10
CA GLN A 25 -16.39 0.28 4.74
C GLN A 25 -14.97 0.81 4.49
N ALA A 26 -14.40 1.53 5.47
CA ALA A 26 -13.02 2.02 5.41
C ALA A 26 -12.01 0.86 5.32
N GLY A 27 -12.15 -0.15 6.17
CA GLY A 27 -11.30 -1.34 6.12
C GLY A 27 -11.39 -2.10 4.79
N ALA A 28 -12.60 -2.29 4.26
CA ALA A 28 -12.81 -2.91 2.95
C ALA A 28 -12.16 -2.10 1.83
N PHE A 29 -12.33 -0.77 1.84
CA PHE A 29 -11.70 0.13 0.87
C PHE A 29 -10.18 0.00 0.88
N GLU A 30 -9.55 0.04 2.06
CA GLU A 30 -8.09 0.01 2.17
C GLU A 30 -7.51 -1.34 1.77
N ILE A 31 -8.21 -2.45 2.05
CA ILE A 31 -7.83 -3.78 1.56
C ILE A 31 -7.88 -3.82 0.02
N GLU A 32 -9.01 -3.42 -0.57
CA GLU A 32 -9.19 -3.47 -2.03
C GLU A 32 -8.21 -2.55 -2.77
N ALA A 33 -8.02 -1.32 -2.30
CA ALA A 33 -7.08 -0.37 -2.86
C ALA A 33 -5.65 -0.90 -2.78
N SER A 34 -5.29 -1.54 -1.65
CA SER A 34 -3.97 -2.13 -1.47
C SER A 34 -3.76 -3.36 -2.35
N GLN A 35 -4.80 -4.15 -2.63
CA GLN A 35 -4.71 -5.22 -3.61
C GLN A 35 -4.49 -4.71 -5.04
N LEU A 36 -5.10 -3.57 -5.41
CA LEU A 36 -4.77 -2.88 -6.66
C LEU A 36 -3.30 -2.46 -6.70
N ALA A 37 -2.77 -1.94 -5.60
CA ALA A 37 -1.37 -1.53 -5.52
C ALA A 37 -0.38 -2.67 -5.73
N LEU A 38 -0.68 -3.88 -5.26
CA LEU A 38 0.17 -5.03 -5.55
C LEU A 38 0.29 -5.35 -7.06
N ARG A 39 -0.71 -4.96 -7.87
CA ARG A 39 -0.74 -5.22 -9.31
C ARG A 39 -0.26 -4.03 -10.14
N ASN A 40 -0.64 -2.82 -9.75
CA ASN A 40 -0.53 -1.64 -10.60
C ASN A 40 0.63 -0.72 -10.22
N ALA A 41 1.20 -0.87 -9.01
CA ALA A 41 2.28 -0.01 -8.53
C ALA A 41 3.61 -0.23 -9.28
N GLU A 42 4.35 0.85 -9.52
CA GLU A 42 5.72 0.78 -10.02
C GLU A 42 6.68 0.48 -8.86
N HIS A 43 6.62 1.32 -7.83
CA HIS A 43 7.60 1.38 -6.75
C HIS A 43 7.39 0.26 -5.73
N ASP A 44 8.49 -0.39 -5.33
CA ASP A 44 8.47 -1.47 -4.35
C ASP A 44 8.06 -0.99 -2.96
N GLU A 45 8.32 0.28 -2.63
CA GLU A 45 7.86 0.92 -1.41
C GLU A 45 6.34 0.96 -1.31
N VAL A 46 5.64 1.22 -2.43
CA VAL A 46 4.17 1.23 -2.49
C VAL A 46 3.63 -0.19 -2.30
N LYS A 47 4.21 -1.18 -2.98
CA LYS A 47 3.84 -2.59 -2.79
C LYS A 47 4.10 -3.06 -1.36
N GLY A 48 5.20 -2.59 -0.76
CA GLY A 48 5.57 -2.87 0.62
C GLY A 48 4.57 -2.31 1.63
N TYR A 49 4.15 -1.06 1.43
CA TYR A 49 3.09 -0.42 2.21
C TYR A 49 1.77 -1.19 2.07
N ALA A 50 1.36 -1.48 0.84
CA ALA A 50 0.11 -2.18 0.54
C ALA A 50 -0.01 -3.56 1.20
N ARG A 51 1.08 -4.35 1.25
CA ARG A 51 1.07 -5.64 1.96
C ARG A 51 0.75 -5.48 3.44
N LYS A 52 1.35 -4.48 4.10
CA LYS A 52 1.09 -4.19 5.52
C LYS A 52 -0.36 -3.77 5.74
N MET A 53 -0.91 -2.95 4.86
CA MET A 53 -2.32 -2.54 4.94
C MET A 53 -3.27 -3.74 4.82
N ILE A 54 -3.03 -4.63 3.86
CA ILE A 54 -3.87 -5.84 3.71
C ILE A 54 -3.83 -6.67 4.99
N GLU A 55 -2.65 -6.94 5.54
CA GLU A 55 -2.50 -7.76 6.75
C GLU A 55 -3.24 -7.13 7.95
N ALA A 56 -2.91 -5.87 8.27
CA ALA A 56 -3.46 -5.19 9.43
C ALA A 56 -4.98 -4.98 9.32
N HIS A 57 -5.47 -4.48 8.18
CA HIS A 57 -6.90 -4.20 8.02
C HIS A 57 -7.73 -5.49 7.93
N THR A 58 -7.16 -6.61 7.46
CA THR A 58 -7.85 -7.91 7.51
C THR A 58 -8.01 -8.40 8.96
N GLU A 59 -7.02 -8.19 9.84
CA GLU A 59 -7.17 -8.49 11.27
C GLU A 59 -8.21 -7.57 11.92
N MET A 60 -8.10 -6.26 11.70
CA MET A 60 -9.07 -5.30 12.21
C MET A 60 -10.50 -5.64 11.78
N ALA A 61 -10.70 -6.05 10.53
CA ALA A 61 -12.00 -6.47 10.02
C ALA A 61 -12.54 -7.73 10.72
N ARG A 62 -11.68 -8.68 11.12
CA ARG A 62 -12.09 -9.85 11.91
C ARG A 62 -12.59 -9.44 13.29
N GLU A 63 -11.83 -8.62 13.98
CA GLU A 63 -12.18 -8.10 15.30
C GLU A 63 -13.49 -7.28 15.26
N LEU A 64 -13.60 -6.37 14.29
CA LEU A 64 -14.79 -5.55 14.07
C LEU A 64 -16.04 -6.41 13.82
N LYS A 65 -15.90 -7.47 13.02
CA LYS A 65 -17.01 -8.41 12.74
C LYS A 65 -17.45 -9.17 13.99
N ALA A 66 -16.52 -9.55 14.86
CA ALA A 66 -16.86 -10.19 16.13
C ALA A 66 -17.64 -9.24 17.05
N LEU A 67 -17.18 -8.00 17.16
CA LEU A 67 -17.82 -6.94 17.93
C LEU A 67 -19.24 -6.63 17.40
N ALA A 68 -19.39 -6.42 16.10
CA ALA A 68 -20.68 -6.13 15.49
C ALA A 68 -21.68 -7.29 15.67
N LYS A 69 -21.20 -8.55 15.64
CA LYS A 69 -22.04 -9.72 15.94
C LYS A 69 -22.53 -9.71 17.38
N ALA A 70 -21.69 -9.34 18.35
CA ALA A 70 -22.09 -9.23 19.75
C ALA A 70 -23.16 -8.14 19.95
N GLY A 71 -23.03 -7.02 19.24
CA GLY A 71 -24.00 -5.91 19.23
C GLY A 71 -25.22 -6.09 18.33
N ASN A 72 -25.37 -7.22 17.62
CA ASN A 72 -26.41 -7.44 16.59
C ASN A 72 -26.46 -6.35 15.49
N VAL A 73 -25.30 -5.79 15.14
CA VAL A 73 -25.14 -4.81 14.06
C VAL A 73 -24.76 -5.53 12.77
N ALA A 74 -25.49 -5.25 11.68
CA ALA A 74 -25.14 -5.75 10.36
C ALA A 74 -24.08 -4.86 9.71
N LEU A 75 -22.93 -5.43 9.36
CA LEU A 75 -21.87 -4.68 8.68
C LEU A 75 -22.02 -4.78 7.15
N PRO A 76 -21.77 -3.68 6.42
CA PRO A 76 -21.56 -3.75 4.99
C PRO A 76 -20.29 -4.56 4.68
N ALA A 77 -20.32 -5.33 3.60
CA ALA A 77 -19.15 -6.07 3.12
C ALA A 77 -18.27 -5.22 2.18
N ASP A 78 -18.90 -4.26 1.50
CA ASP A 78 -18.28 -3.47 0.45
C ASP A 78 -17.90 -2.07 0.93
N PRO A 79 -16.92 -1.41 0.26
CA PRO A 79 -16.65 0.01 0.42
C PRO A 79 -17.91 0.88 0.21
N SER A 80 -17.93 2.07 0.78
CA SER A 80 -18.99 3.05 0.51
C SER A 80 -19.03 3.45 -0.98
N PRO A 81 -20.17 3.96 -1.49
CA PRO A 81 -20.26 4.40 -2.89
C PRO A 81 -19.21 5.45 -3.29
N THR A 82 -18.79 6.30 -2.35
CA THR A 82 -17.71 7.28 -2.59
C THR A 82 -16.36 6.58 -2.72
N GLN A 83 -16.05 5.65 -1.80
CA GLN A 83 -14.81 4.86 -1.84
C GLN A 83 -14.72 3.98 -3.10
N MET A 84 -15.85 3.41 -3.55
CA MET A 84 -15.88 2.67 -4.82
C MET A 84 -15.53 3.52 -6.04
N ARG A 85 -15.84 4.83 -6.03
CA ARG A 85 -15.44 5.74 -7.11
C ARG A 85 -13.93 5.98 -7.10
N ILE A 86 -13.34 6.11 -5.92
CA ILE A 86 -11.88 6.24 -5.75
C ILE A 86 -11.20 4.96 -6.26
N LEU A 87 -11.68 3.77 -5.86
CA LEU A 87 -11.17 2.49 -6.37
C LEU A 87 -11.22 2.41 -7.89
N LYS A 88 -12.33 2.84 -8.51
CA LYS A 88 -12.49 2.83 -9.96
C LYS A 88 -11.49 3.77 -10.65
N ALA A 89 -11.27 4.96 -10.09
CA ALA A 89 -10.27 5.89 -10.63
C ALA A 89 -8.87 5.29 -10.50
N LEU A 90 -8.53 4.77 -9.32
CA LEU A 90 -7.23 4.16 -9.05
C LEU A 90 -6.96 2.94 -9.94
N GLN A 91 -7.98 2.12 -10.22
CA GLN A 91 -7.87 0.96 -11.11
C GLN A 91 -7.51 1.34 -12.56
N ALA A 92 -7.86 2.55 -13.00
CA ALA A 92 -7.55 3.03 -14.35
C ALA A 92 -6.08 3.47 -14.50
N GLU A 93 -5.36 3.64 -13.38
CA GLU A 93 -3.97 4.07 -13.34
C GLU A 93 -3.01 2.87 -13.17
N THR A 94 -1.79 3.04 -13.66
CA THR A 94 -0.67 2.11 -13.45
C THR A 94 0.63 2.88 -13.32
N GLY A 95 1.67 2.27 -12.76
CA GLY A 95 3.00 2.85 -12.67
C GLY A 95 3.08 4.06 -11.72
N ALA A 96 3.98 5.00 -11.99
CA ALA A 96 4.15 6.20 -11.19
C ALA A 96 2.88 7.06 -10.98
N PRO A 97 1.96 7.24 -11.96
CA PRO A 97 0.65 7.84 -11.70
C PRO A 97 -0.15 7.12 -10.62
N PHE A 98 -0.26 5.79 -10.72
CA PHE A 98 -0.93 4.98 -9.71
C PHE A 98 -0.29 5.18 -8.33
N ASP A 99 1.03 5.15 -8.24
CA ASP A 99 1.76 5.28 -6.98
C ASP A 99 1.46 6.60 -6.27
N ARG A 100 1.34 7.70 -7.04
CA ARG A 100 1.00 9.02 -6.50
C ARG A 100 -0.43 9.07 -5.98
N GLU A 101 -1.40 8.59 -6.77
CA GLU A 101 -2.81 8.59 -6.36
C GLU A 101 -3.05 7.66 -5.17
N TYR A 102 -2.44 6.47 -5.15
CA TYR A 102 -2.53 5.56 -4.00
C TYR A 102 -1.93 6.18 -2.72
N ALA A 103 -0.77 6.83 -2.82
CA ALA A 103 -0.16 7.51 -1.67
C ALA A 103 -1.02 8.68 -1.16
N GLY A 104 -1.64 9.45 -2.06
CA GLY A 104 -2.49 10.59 -1.71
C GLY A 104 -3.84 10.17 -1.13
N ASP A 105 -4.62 9.42 -1.90
CA ASP A 105 -6.02 9.13 -1.59
C ASP A 105 -6.16 8.03 -0.52
N VAL A 106 -5.27 7.03 -0.54
CA VAL A 106 -5.40 5.83 0.31
C VAL A 106 -4.47 5.94 1.53
N ALA A 107 -3.17 6.12 1.30
CA ALA A 107 -2.20 6.09 2.39
C ALA A 107 -2.28 7.33 3.30
N ILE A 108 -2.80 8.46 2.80
CA ILE A 108 -2.91 9.70 3.56
C ILE A 108 -4.37 10.06 3.82
N ALA A 109 -5.15 10.38 2.78
CA ALA A 109 -6.50 10.95 2.98
C ALA A 109 -7.43 9.96 3.72
N ALA A 110 -7.55 8.72 3.24
CA ALA A 110 -8.37 7.71 3.90
C ALA A 110 -7.90 7.39 5.33
N HIS A 111 -6.59 7.39 5.57
CA HIS A 111 -6.04 7.18 6.92
C HIS A 111 -6.29 8.37 7.85
N GLN A 112 -6.29 9.61 7.36
CA GLN A 112 -6.69 10.78 8.13
C GLN A 112 -8.16 10.68 8.56
N ASP A 113 -9.04 10.33 7.63
CA ASP A 113 -10.46 10.13 7.90
C ASP A 113 -10.68 8.98 8.90
N ALA A 114 -9.97 7.86 8.73
CA ALA A 114 -10.04 6.72 9.64
C ALA A 114 -9.53 7.07 11.04
N VAL A 115 -8.40 7.79 11.16
CA VAL A 115 -7.91 8.24 12.47
C VAL A 115 -8.93 9.16 13.14
N GLN A 116 -9.55 10.09 12.41
CA GLN A 116 -10.56 10.97 12.97
C GLN A 116 -11.80 10.21 13.43
N LEU A 117 -12.28 9.25 12.63
CA LEU A 117 -13.39 8.37 12.97
C LEU A 117 -13.12 7.58 14.25
N PHE A 118 -11.92 7.02 14.39
CA PHE A 118 -11.55 6.22 15.55
C PHE A 118 -11.28 7.08 16.79
N VAL A 119 -10.79 8.31 16.63
CA VAL A 119 -10.67 9.27 17.76
C VAL A 119 -12.05 9.59 18.32
N ASP A 120 -13.01 9.93 17.45
CA ASP A 120 -14.38 10.25 17.86
C ASP A 120 -15.02 9.08 18.63
N ALA A 121 -14.93 7.85 18.11
CA ALA A 121 -15.44 6.67 18.80
C ALA A 121 -14.69 6.36 20.10
N ALA A 122 -13.37 6.51 20.12
CA ALA A 122 -12.56 6.30 21.33
C ALA A 122 -12.90 7.28 22.47
N GLU A 123 -13.46 8.45 22.15
CA GLU A 123 -13.88 9.47 23.10
C GLU A 123 -15.36 9.34 23.48
N HIS A 124 -16.21 9.07 22.49
CA HIS A 124 -17.66 9.29 22.57
C HIS A 124 -18.53 8.05 22.38
N ALA A 125 -17.98 6.90 21.99
CA ALA A 125 -18.75 5.66 21.92
C ALA A 125 -19.34 5.33 23.29
N VAL A 126 -20.60 4.87 23.28
CA VAL A 126 -21.38 4.59 24.50
C VAL A 126 -21.19 3.15 24.92
N ASP A 127 -21.19 2.23 23.97
CA ASP A 127 -20.84 0.83 24.18
C ASP A 127 -19.35 0.73 24.56
N PRO A 128 -19.03 0.13 25.72
CA PRO A 128 -17.67 0.06 26.21
C PRO A 128 -16.76 -0.83 25.35
N GLU A 129 -17.30 -1.85 24.67
CA GLU A 129 -16.53 -2.71 23.76
C GLU A 129 -16.22 -1.98 22.45
N VAL A 130 -17.16 -1.18 21.94
CA VAL A 130 -16.94 -0.31 20.78
C VAL A 130 -15.88 0.74 21.09
N LYS A 131 -15.97 1.38 22.26
CA LYS A 131 -14.96 2.33 22.73
C LYS A 131 -13.58 1.71 22.86
N ALA A 132 -13.50 0.52 23.47
CA ALA A 132 -12.24 -0.20 23.66
C ALA A 132 -11.62 -0.62 22.32
N TYR A 133 -12.42 -1.11 21.38
CA TYR A 133 -11.96 -1.43 20.04
C TYR A 133 -11.37 -0.19 19.33
N ALA A 134 -12.06 0.94 19.37
CA ALA A 134 -11.56 2.18 18.77
C ALA A 134 -10.21 2.60 19.40
N GLN A 135 -10.11 2.55 20.72
CA GLN A 135 -8.87 2.88 21.45
C GLN A 135 -7.71 1.93 21.11
N GLN A 136 -8.00 0.63 20.98
CA GLN A 136 -7.01 -0.40 20.67
C GLN A 136 -6.40 -0.21 19.27
N GLN A 137 -7.21 0.19 18.29
CA GLN A 137 -6.78 0.29 16.90
C GLN A 137 -6.14 1.63 16.53
N LEU A 138 -6.39 2.69 17.31
CA LEU A 138 -5.85 4.04 17.05
C LEU A 138 -4.32 4.10 16.85
N PRO A 139 -3.48 3.43 17.67
CA PRO A 139 -2.04 3.47 17.46
C PRO A 139 -1.62 2.90 16.10
N THR A 140 -2.25 1.82 15.66
CA THR A 140 -2.00 1.20 14.35
C THR A 140 -2.37 2.14 13.21
N LEU A 141 -3.57 2.73 13.26
CA LEU A 141 -4.04 3.66 12.22
C LEU A 141 -3.15 4.91 12.12
N LYS A 142 -2.70 5.46 13.26
CA LYS A 142 -1.74 6.58 13.29
C LYS A 142 -0.39 6.19 12.69
N ALA A 143 0.12 5.01 13.03
CA ALA A 143 1.38 4.51 12.47
C ALA A 143 1.29 4.27 10.96
N HIS A 144 0.13 3.82 10.46
CA HIS A 144 -0.11 3.71 9.02
C HIS A 144 -0.10 5.07 8.34
N LEU A 145 -0.82 6.07 8.90
CA LEU A 145 -0.79 7.44 8.38
C LEU A 145 0.63 8.01 8.32
N ASP A 146 1.42 7.84 9.38
CA ASP A 146 2.81 8.27 9.42
C ASP A 146 3.65 7.59 8.33
N ALA A 147 3.44 6.29 8.12
CA ALA A 147 4.08 5.54 7.04
C ALA A 147 3.61 6.01 5.64
N GLY A 148 2.34 6.38 5.47
CA GLY A 148 1.81 6.94 4.22
C GLY A 148 2.41 8.31 3.90
N LEU A 149 2.56 9.18 4.91
CA LEU A 149 3.27 10.46 4.77
C LEU A 149 4.74 10.26 4.40
N ALA A 150 5.41 9.24 4.97
CA ALA A 150 6.78 8.89 4.61
C ALA A 150 6.89 8.32 3.19
N LEU A 151 5.92 7.51 2.77
CA LEU A 151 5.82 6.97 1.42
C LEU A 151 5.72 8.09 0.38
N ALA A 152 4.81 9.05 0.58
CA ALA A 152 4.64 10.18 -0.33
C ALA A 152 5.93 11.03 -0.48
N LYS A 153 6.66 11.25 0.64
CA LYS A 153 7.97 11.93 0.60
C LYS A 153 9.00 11.15 -0.21
N THR A 154 9.02 9.83 -0.06
CA THR A 154 9.94 8.94 -0.80
C THR A 154 9.66 9.00 -2.31
N LEU A 155 8.41 8.89 -2.71
CA LEU A 155 8.00 9.00 -4.13
C LEU A 155 8.38 10.37 -4.74
N ALA A 156 8.23 11.45 -3.98
CA ALA A 156 8.62 12.79 -4.41
C ALA A 156 10.14 12.95 -4.58
N ALA A 157 10.95 12.23 -3.80
CA ALA A 157 12.40 12.23 -3.95
C ALA A 157 12.84 11.41 -5.17
N SER A 158 12.22 10.25 -5.40
CA SER A 158 12.48 9.40 -6.57
C SER A 158 12.16 10.12 -7.89
N GLY A 159 11.10 10.94 -7.93
CA GLY A 159 10.78 11.76 -9.11
C GLY A 159 11.71 12.94 -9.36
N LYS A 160 12.51 13.36 -8.37
CA LYS A 160 13.49 14.47 -8.48
C LYS A 160 14.91 13.98 -8.83
N ALA A 161 15.19 12.70 -8.69
CA ALA A 161 16.52 12.11 -8.87
C ALA A 161 16.92 11.88 -10.34
N SER A 162 16.18 12.41 -11.32
CA SER A 162 16.59 12.39 -12.73
C SER A 162 17.22 13.72 -13.14
N PRO A 163 18.56 13.82 -13.19
CA PRO A 163 19.25 14.64 -14.16
C PRO A 163 19.68 13.79 -15.35
N ASP A 164 19.36 14.29 -16.53
CA ASP A 164 20.23 14.23 -17.69
C ASP A 164 21.72 14.10 -17.30
N GLU A 165 22.31 12.91 -17.43
CA GLU A 165 23.74 12.71 -17.70
C GLU A 165 23.94 11.40 -18.49
N SER A 166 23.77 11.51 -19.80
CA SER A 166 24.51 10.66 -20.73
C SER A 166 25.95 11.19 -20.80
N PRO A 167 27.01 10.43 -20.45
CA PRO A 167 28.30 10.67 -21.04
C PRO A 167 28.28 10.10 -22.45
N SER A 168 27.85 10.93 -23.40
CA SER A 168 28.15 10.73 -24.81
C SER A 168 29.67 10.82 -24.98
N SER A 169 30.34 9.69 -25.20
CA SER A 169 31.69 9.66 -25.76
C SER A 169 31.66 8.90 -27.09
N SER A 170 31.20 9.60 -28.13
CA SER A 170 31.58 9.29 -29.50
C SER A 170 32.82 10.10 -29.85
N GLY A 171 33.98 9.45 -29.82
CA GLY A 171 35.21 9.93 -30.45
C GLY A 171 35.68 8.92 -31.48
N ALA A 172 35.17 9.04 -32.71
CA ALA A 172 35.68 8.31 -33.87
C ALA A 172 36.51 9.26 -34.75
N GLY A 173 37.81 8.98 -34.86
CA GLY A 173 38.73 9.61 -35.80
C GLY A 173 39.94 8.67 -36.03
N ALA A 174 39.98 8.03 -37.21
CA ALA A 174 40.94 7.02 -37.67
C ALA A 174 42.28 7.64 -38.18
N PRO A 175 43.12 6.94 -39.00
CA PRO A 175 43.90 5.71 -38.79
C PRO A 175 45.43 5.96 -38.96
N GLY A 176 46.29 5.02 -38.54
CA GLY A 176 47.75 5.12 -38.65
C GLY A 176 48.44 3.77 -38.89
N THR A 177 49.53 3.78 -39.67
CA THR A 177 50.12 2.70 -40.49
C THR A 177 51.40 2.04 -39.93
N VAL A 178 51.58 0.74 -40.24
CA VAL A 178 52.78 -0.15 -40.40
C VAL A 178 53.82 -0.44 -39.27
N SER A 179 53.97 -1.75 -38.99
CA SER A 179 55.18 -2.64 -38.88
C SER A 179 56.30 -2.45 -37.83
N PRO A 180 57.24 -3.43 -37.62
CA PRO A 180 57.04 -4.86 -37.28
C PRO A 180 58.02 -5.40 -36.19
N ALA A 181 57.91 -6.70 -35.90
CA ALA A 181 58.93 -7.62 -35.35
C ALA A 181 59.09 -7.76 -33.81
N SER A 182 58.76 -8.96 -33.31
CA SER A 182 59.82 -9.82 -32.77
C SER A 182 59.46 -11.30 -32.91
N ARG A 183 60.44 -12.07 -33.37
CA ARG A 183 60.39 -13.49 -33.65
C ARG A 183 60.70 -14.26 -32.37
N ASN A 184 59.91 -15.30 -32.06
CA ASN A 184 60.50 -16.62 -31.83
C ASN A 184 59.45 -17.72 -32.01
N ALA A 185 59.84 -18.75 -32.75
CA ALA A 185 59.02 -19.91 -33.12
C ALA A 185 59.66 -21.20 -32.52
N PRO A 186 59.18 -22.43 -32.80
CA PRO A 186 58.54 -23.33 -31.83
C PRO A 186 59.37 -24.65 -31.77
N PRO A 187 58.90 -25.94 -31.69
CA PRO A 187 57.58 -26.58 -31.87
C PRO A 187 57.13 -27.39 -30.62
N THR A 188 55.96 -28.04 -30.57
CA THR A 188 55.90 -29.50 -30.81
C THR A 188 54.49 -30.05 -30.56
N LEU A 189 54.05 -30.87 -31.53
CA LEU A 189 53.07 -31.99 -31.54
C LEU A 189 51.53 -31.75 -31.59
N LEU A 190 50.99 -32.37 -32.65
CA LEU A 190 49.61 -32.64 -33.10
C LEU A 190 48.94 -33.82 -32.31
N PRO A 191 47.87 -34.49 -32.79
CA PRO A 191 46.45 -34.10 -32.87
C PRO A 191 45.45 -35.20 -32.36
N GLY A 192 44.15 -34.88 -32.29
CA GLY A 192 43.03 -35.86 -32.19
C GLY A 192 42.70 -36.29 -30.75
N ASP A 193 41.51 -36.77 -30.38
CA ASP A 193 40.33 -37.23 -31.11
C ASP A 193 39.11 -37.20 -30.17
N LYS A 194 37.94 -37.40 -30.77
CA LYS A 194 36.54 -37.38 -30.28
C LYS A 194 36.24 -38.32 -29.11
N GLY A 195 35.15 -38.04 -28.37
CA GLY A 195 34.36 -39.11 -27.75
C GLY A 195 33.53 -38.76 -26.50
N ALA A 196 32.26 -38.38 -26.74
CA ALA A 196 31.03 -38.81 -26.05
C ALA A 196 30.83 -38.69 -24.49
N PRO A 197 29.56 -38.57 -24.03
CA PRO A 197 29.19 -38.30 -22.64
C PRO A 197 28.97 -39.59 -21.81
N THR A 198 28.91 -39.45 -20.49
CA THR A 198 28.42 -40.52 -19.60
C THR A 198 27.44 -39.94 -18.59
N GLN A 199 26.20 -40.42 -18.73
CA GLN A 199 25.14 -40.69 -17.74
C GLN A 199 24.90 -39.69 -16.60
#